data_AF-A0A6B2DXG3-F1
#
_entry.id   AF-A0A6B2DXG3-F1
#
_cell.length_a   1.000
_cell.length_b   1.000
_cell.length_c   1.000
_cell.angle_alpha   90.00
_cell.angle_beta   90.00
_cell.angle_gamma   90.00
#
_symmetry.space_group_name_H-M   'P 1'
#
loop_
_entity.id
_entity.type
_entity.pdbx_description
1 polymer ?
#
loop_
_entity_poly.entity_id
_entity_poly.type
_entity_poly.pdbx_seq_one_letter_code
_entity_poly.pdbx_strand_id
1 'polypeptide(L)'
;MSADDVRRARAYLLRVAEPPAPALVAFVAEHGPVAAAERVRRGDCPAEVLKATEARREYDLVAQDFARAAEAGARLVVPEDDEWPGWPLLAMDQAARRGVAE
;
A
#
# COMPACT_ATOMS: atom_id res chain seq x y z
N MET A 1 12.43 11.86 4.49
CA MET A 1 11.75 10.56 4.62
C MET A 1 12.69 9.51 4.09
N SER A 2 12.98 8.46 4.87
CA SER A 2 13.91 7.42 4.47
C SER A 2 13.23 6.39 3.54
N ALA A 3 14.03 5.63 2.78
CA ALA A 3 13.51 4.50 2.00
C ALA A 3 12.86 3.42 2.91
N ASP A 4 13.32 3.30 4.17
CA ASP A 4 12.71 2.39 5.14
C ASP A 4 11.31 2.88 5.57
N ASP A 5 11.14 4.20 5.78
CA ASP A 5 9.84 4.78 6.14
C ASP A 5 8.80 4.52 5.05
N VAL A 6 9.20 4.68 3.78
CA VAL A 6 8.37 4.38 2.60
C VAL A 6 7.95 2.92 2.59
N ARG A 7 8.90 2.00 2.80
CA ARG A 7 8.65 0.55 2.77
C ARG A 7 7.72 0.12 3.90
N ARG A 8 7.91 0.66 5.11
CA ARG A 8 7.05 0.41 6.27
C ARG A 8 5.63 0.91 6.03
N ALA A 9 5.49 2.11 5.46
CA ALA A 9 4.17 2.64 5.10
C ALA A 9 3.47 1.77 4.04
N ARG A 10 4.19 1.33 3.01
CA ARG A 10 3.66 0.39 2.00
C ARG A 10 3.21 -0.92 2.63
N ALA A 11 3.98 -1.47 3.57
CA ALA A 11 3.60 -2.70 4.28
C ALA A 11 2.33 -2.52 5.13
N TYR A 12 2.21 -1.40 5.84
CA TYR A 12 0.98 -1.06 6.56
C TYR A 12 -0.21 -1.00 5.60
N LEU A 13 -0.09 -0.24 4.50
CA LEU A 13 -1.15 -0.07 3.52
C LEU A 13 -1.57 -1.38 2.86
N LEU A 14 -0.61 -2.27 2.57
CA LEU A 14 -0.86 -3.61 2.04
C LEU A 14 -1.63 -4.49 3.04
N ARG A 15 -1.41 -4.32 4.33
CA ARG A 15 -2.09 -5.09 5.39
C ARG A 15 -3.53 -4.64 5.60
N VAL A 16 -3.80 -3.33 5.52
CA VAL A 16 -5.10 -2.79 5.91
C VAL A 16 -6.15 -2.79 4.81
N ALA A 17 -5.76 -2.97 3.54
CA ALA A 17 -6.68 -3.02 2.41
C ALA A 17 -6.73 -4.41 1.74
N GLU A 18 -7.92 -4.82 1.29
CA GLU A 18 -8.09 -5.98 0.40
C GLU A 18 -8.06 -5.53 -1.07
N PRO A 19 -7.38 -6.26 -1.97
CA PRO A 19 -7.44 -5.97 -3.39
C PRO A 19 -8.79 -6.40 -4.01
N PRO A 20 -9.28 -5.67 -5.03
CA PRO A 20 -8.73 -4.42 -5.55
C PRO A 20 -9.08 -3.22 -4.65
N ALA A 21 -8.12 -2.32 -4.43
CA ALA A 21 -8.31 -1.11 -3.61
C ALA A 21 -8.01 0.19 -4.41
N PRO A 22 -8.75 0.46 -5.51
CA PRO A 22 -8.42 1.56 -6.43
C PRO A 22 -8.47 2.95 -5.77
N ALA A 23 -9.42 3.18 -4.85
CA ALA A 23 -9.50 4.43 -4.10
C ALA A 23 -8.24 4.65 -3.24
N LEU A 24 -7.74 3.61 -2.57
CA LEU A 24 -6.51 3.70 -1.80
C LEU A 24 -5.28 3.89 -2.71
N VAL A 25 -5.22 3.21 -3.85
CA VAL A 25 -4.14 3.38 -4.83
C VAL A 25 -4.06 4.83 -5.32
N ALA A 26 -5.19 5.43 -5.68
CA ALA A 26 -5.27 6.83 -6.08
C ALA A 26 -4.84 7.78 -4.94
N PHE A 27 -5.31 7.53 -3.72
CA PHE A 27 -4.96 8.31 -2.55
C PHE A 27 -3.45 8.28 -2.22
N VAL A 28 -2.82 7.10 -2.39
CA VAL A 28 -1.36 6.95 -2.25
C VAL A 28 -0.61 7.65 -3.38
N ALA A 29 -1.13 7.62 -4.60
CA ALA A 29 -0.53 8.37 -5.71
C ALA A 29 -0.59 9.89 -5.50
N GLU A 30 -1.66 10.40 -4.88
CA GLU A 30 -1.84 11.82 -4.59
C GLU A 30 -0.96 12.31 -3.44
N HIS A 31 -0.90 11.58 -2.32
CA HIS A 31 -0.24 12.05 -1.09
C HIS A 31 1.12 11.41 -0.81
N GLY A 32 1.48 10.37 -1.55
CA GLY A 32 2.61 9.50 -1.24
C GLY A 32 2.29 8.49 -0.12
N PRO A 33 3.03 7.37 -0.05
CA PRO A 33 2.69 6.23 0.82
C PRO A 33 2.71 6.57 2.30
N VAL A 34 3.67 7.36 2.77
CA VAL A 34 3.82 7.66 4.20
C VAL A 34 2.72 8.57 4.71
N ALA A 35 2.41 9.65 4.00
CA ALA A 35 1.31 10.54 4.38
C ALA A 35 -0.04 9.84 4.28
N ALA A 36 -0.24 9.00 3.25
CA ALA A 36 -1.44 8.19 3.11
C ALA A 36 -1.59 7.19 4.26
N ALA A 37 -0.53 6.49 4.65
CA ALA A 37 -0.56 5.55 5.78
C ALA A 37 -0.95 6.24 7.09
N GLU A 38 -0.34 7.39 7.41
CA GLU A 38 -0.68 8.17 8.61
C GLU A 38 -2.14 8.61 8.65
N ARG A 39 -2.67 9.06 7.50
CA ARG A 39 -4.06 9.46 7.35
C ARG A 39 -5.02 8.28 7.52
N VAL A 40 -4.72 7.14 6.91
CA VAL A 40 -5.51 5.91 7.04
C VAL A 40 -5.53 5.41 8.48
N ARG A 41 -4.39 5.42 9.20
CA ARG A 41 -4.33 5.08 10.63
C ARG A 41 -5.31 5.92 11.46
N ARG A 42 -5.37 7.22 11.18
CA ARG A 42 -6.24 8.17 11.88
C ARG A 42 -7.70 8.11 11.41
N GLY A 43 -7.97 7.47 10.27
CA GLY A 43 -9.26 7.53 9.60
C GLY A 43 -9.51 8.89 8.91
N ASP A 44 -8.47 9.70 8.75
CA ASP A 44 -8.51 11.02 8.13
C ASP A 44 -8.32 10.89 6.60
N CYS A 45 -9.27 10.22 5.96
CA CYS A 45 -9.23 9.94 4.52
C CYS A 45 -10.65 9.95 3.92
N PRO A 46 -10.77 10.07 2.59
CA PRO A 46 -12.07 10.04 1.92
C PRO A 46 -12.86 8.76 2.23
N ALA A 47 -14.20 8.83 2.18
CA ALA A 47 -15.09 7.73 2.56
C ALA A 47 -14.78 6.41 1.84
N GLU A 48 -14.44 6.44 0.55
CA GLU A 48 -14.09 5.22 -0.21
C GLU A 48 -12.77 4.59 0.25
N VAL A 49 -11.81 5.39 0.70
CA VAL A 49 -10.55 4.90 1.29
C VAL A 49 -10.82 4.32 2.68
N LEU A 50 -11.66 5.00 3.47
CA LEU A 50 -12.03 4.53 4.80
C LEU A 50 -12.78 3.20 4.70
N LYS A 51 -13.78 3.07 3.84
CA LYS A 51 -14.53 1.83 3.58
C LYS A 51 -13.60 0.66 3.22
N ALA A 52 -12.54 0.92 2.45
CA ALA A 52 -11.57 -0.10 2.05
C ALA A 52 -10.60 -0.52 3.18
N THR A 53 -10.48 0.24 4.27
CA THR A 53 -9.42 0.08 5.28
C THR A 53 -9.91 0.01 6.72
N GLU A 54 -11.14 0.48 7.02
CA GLU A 54 -11.65 0.67 8.38
C GLU A 54 -11.64 -0.60 9.22
N ALA A 55 -11.89 -1.76 8.58
CA ALA A 55 -11.91 -3.05 9.24
C ALA A 55 -10.56 -3.46 9.84
N ARG A 56 -9.45 -2.88 9.36
CA ARG A 56 -8.08 -3.28 9.73
C ARG A 56 -7.12 -2.12 9.97
N ARG A 57 -7.58 -0.86 9.89
CA ARG A 57 -6.70 0.32 10.03
C ARG A 57 -5.88 0.33 11.33
N GLU A 58 -6.36 -0.34 12.38
CA GLU A 58 -5.69 -0.46 13.68
C GLU A 58 -4.65 -1.60 13.74
N TYR A 59 -4.55 -2.45 12.71
CA TYR A 59 -3.68 -3.63 12.69
C TYR A 59 -2.25 -3.26 12.28
N ASP A 60 -1.58 -2.40 13.06
CA ASP A 60 -0.20 -1.99 12.81
C ASP A 60 0.81 -3.05 13.26
N LEU A 61 0.95 -4.08 12.45
CA LEU A 61 1.82 -5.23 12.69
C LEU A 61 3.10 -5.18 11.84
N VAL A 62 3.44 -4.02 11.27
CA VAL A 62 4.56 -3.87 10.32
C VAL A 62 5.88 -4.38 10.87
N ALA A 63 6.16 -4.12 12.15
CA ALA A 63 7.39 -4.61 12.79
C ALA A 63 7.48 -6.14 12.80
N GLN A 64 6.34 -6.82 13.02
CA GLN A 64 6.25 -8.27 13.08
C GLN A 64 6.35 -8.88 11.67
N ASP A 65 5.75 -8.23 10.68
CA ASP A 65 5.84 -8.66 9.28
C ASP A 65 7.29 -8.58 8.78
N PHE A 66 8.03 -7.52 9.15
CA PHE A 66 9.44 -7.38 8.78
C PHE A 66 10.33 -8.36 9.52
N ALA A 67 10.06 -8.65 10.80
CA ALA A 67 10.79 -9.69 11.54
C ALA A 67 10.64 -11.06 10.87
N ARG A 68 9.41 -11.45 10.49
CA ARG A 68 9.14 -12.70 9.76
C ARG A 68 9.80 -12.73 8.39
N ALA A 69 9.77 -11.62 7.66
CA ALA A 69 10.45 -11.53 6.37
C ALA A 69 11.97 -11.73 6.54
N ALA A 70 12.59 -11.11 7.55
CA ALA A 70 14.01 -11.25 7.85
C ALA A 70 14.39 -12.69 8.22
N GLU A 71 13.57 -13.38 9.05
CA GLU A 71 13.75 -14.81 9.38
C GLU A 71 13.74 -15.70 8.13
N ALA A 72 12.93 -15.35 7.13
CA ALA A 72 12.85 -16.06 5.86
C ALA A 72 13.88 -15.60 4.81
N GLY A 73 14.75 -14.62 5.13
CA GLY A 73 15.66 -14.00 4.17
C GLY A 73 14.94 -13.23 3.04
N ALA A 74 13.68 -12.85 3.26
CA ALA A 74 12.86 -12.13 2.31
C ALA A 74 12.89 -10.61 2.56
N ARG A 75 12.64 -9.84 1.50
CA ARG A 75 12.44 -8.39 1.57
C ARG A 75 11.19 -8.00 0.78
N LEU A 76 10.38 -7.13 1.38
CA LEU A 76 9.24 -6.52 0.67
C LEU A 76 9.78 -5.56 -0.39
N VAL A 77 9.55 -5.86 -1.67
CA VAL A 77 9.81 -4.93 -2.79
C VAL A 77 8.57 -4.06 -3.01
N VAL A 78 8.76 -2.76 -3.21
CA VAL A 78 7.69 -1.75 -3.33
C VAL A 78 7.86 -0.93 -4.61
N PRO A 79 6.80 -0.24 -5.10
CA PRO A 79 6.88 0.57 -6.32
C PRO A 79 7.97 1.64 -6.34
N GLU A 80 8.42 2.09 -5.17
CA GLU A 80 9.51 3.05 -5.02
C GLU A 80 10.93 2.45 -5.14
N ASP A 81 11.06 1.12 -5.26
CA ASP A 81 12.35 0.47 -5.48
C ASP A 81 12.75 0.45 -6.95
N ASP A 82 14.03 0.63 -7.24
CA ASP A 82 14.59 0.52 -8.61
C ASP A 82 14.36 -0.87 -9.24
N GLU A 83 14.26 -1.92 -8.43
CA GLU A 83 14.02 -3.29 -8.89
C GLU A 83 12.54 -3.60 -9.15
N TRP A 84 11.63 -2.66 -8.85
CA TRP A 84 10.20 -2.88 -9.04
C TRP A 84 9.90 -3.27 -10.49
N PRO A 85 9.17 -4.37 -10.75
CA PRO A 85 8.92 -4.86 -12.10
C PRO A 85 7.81 -4.06 -12.80
N GLY A 86 7.98 -2.75 -12.92
CA GLY A 86 6.99 -1.83 -13.49
C GLY A 86 6.64 -2.16 -14.95
N TRP A 87 7.63 -2.53 -15.76
CA TRP A 87 7.39 -2.94 -17.15
C TRP A 87 6.59 -4.26 -17.24
N PRO A 88 7.00 -5.36 -16.58
CA PRO A 88 6.17 -6.57 -16.51
C PRO A 88 4.74 -6.34 -16.00
N LEU A 89 4.53 -5.38 -15.09
CA LEU A 89 3.23 -5.07 -14.51
C LEU A 89 2.41 -4.02 -15.28
N LEU A 90 2.91 -3.50 -16.41
CA LEU A 90 2.26 -2.42 -17.16
C LEU A 90 0.83 -2.77 -17.60
N ALA A 91 0.57 -4.01 -18.01
CA ALA A 91 -0.77 -4.44 -18.42
C ALA A 91 -1.80 -4.33 -17.27
N MET A 92 -1.37 -4.62 -16.03
CA MET A 92 -2.23 -4.48 -14.84
C MET A 92 -2.50 -3.00 -14.52
N ASP A 93 -1.50 -2.12 -14.63
CA ASP A 93 -1.67 -0.68 -14.46
C ASP A 93 -2.68 -0.11 -15.49
N GLN A 94 -2.55 -0.54 -16.75
CA GLN A 94 -3.48 -0.14 -17.82
C GLN A 94 -4.90 -0.65 -17.58
N ALA A 95 -5.07 -1.89 -17.12
CA ALA A 95 -6.37 -2.43 -16.77
C ALA A 95 -7.01 -1.66 -15.62
N ALA A 96 -6.25 -1.35 -14.56
CA ALA A 96 -6.74 -0.58 -13.43
C ALA A 96 -7.19 0.84 -13.84
N ARG A 97 -6.43 1.53 -14.71
CA ARG A 97 -6.78 2.87 -15.22
C ARG A 97 -8.04 2.91 -16.08
N ARG A 98 -8.28 1.84 -16.86
CA ARG A 98 -9.42 1.76 -17.79
C ARG A 98 -10.72 1.34 -17.10
N GLY A 99 -10.64 0.93 -15.82
CA GLY A 99 -11.72 0.32 -15.07
C GLY A 99 -11.87 -1.16 -15.41
N VAL A 100 -12.16 -1.97 -14.40
CA VAL A 100 -12.76 -3.29 -14.63
C VAL A 100 -14.23 -3.00 -14.91
N ALA A 101 -14.73 -3.41 -16.08
CA ALA A 101 -16.17 -3.32 -16.34
C ALA A 101 -16.90 -4.04 -15.19
N GLU A 102 -17.80 -3.33 -14.49
CA GLU A 102 -18.70 -3.93 -13.50
C GLU A 102 -19.58 -5.01 -14.15
#